data_AF-A0AAI8PKJ1-F1
#
_entry.id   AF-A0AAI8PKJ1-F1
#
_cell.length_a   1.000
_cell.length_b   1.000
_cell.length_c   1.000
_cell.angle_alpha   90.00
_cell.angle_beta   90.00
_cell.angle_gamma   90.00
#
_symmetry.space_group_name_H-M   'P 1'
#
loop_
_entity.id
_entity.type
_entity.pdbx_description
1 polymer ?
#
loop_
_entity_poly.entity_id
_entity_poly.type
_entity_poly.pdbx_seq_one_letter_code
_entity_poly.pdbx_strand_id
1 'polypeptide(L)'
;MRPGDRRPQSRDGVVEAVRVLRMARRSAVRARNQAMNQIRGLLVSAPAMLREQVAGLDRAVLIRTLARLRPGDDLSHPLAATRASLRRLARRHEVLDEEIA
;
A
#
# COMPACT_ATOMS: atom_id res chain seq x y z
N MET A 1 -5.21 8.21 -52.37
CA MET A 1 -4.60 7.77 -51.11
C MET A 1 -5.72 7.49 -50.10
N ARG A 2 -6.14 6.24 -49.92
CA ARG A 2 -7.19 5.88 -48.94
C ARG A 2 -6.52 5.61 -47.58
N PRO A 3 -6.93 6.26 -46.49
CA PRO A 3 -6.35 6.02 -45.17
C PRO A 3 -6.70 4.59 -44.73
N GLY A 4 -5.69 3.88 -44.25
CA GLY A 4 -5.81 2.49 -43.80
C GLY A 4 -6.78 2.37 -42.64
N ASP A 5 -7.87 1.64 -42.88
CA ASP A 5 -8.85 1.21 -41.89
C ASP A 5 -8.16 0.22 -40.92
N ARG A 6 -7.44 0.74 -39.91
CA ARG A 6 -7.00 -0.07 -38.76
C ARG A 6 -8.21 -0.34 -37.88
N ARG A 7 -9.05 -1.28 -38.30
CA ARG A 7 -9.93 -1.96 -37.36
C ARG A 7 -9.02 -2.73 -36.41
N PRO A 8 -9.12 -2.54 -35.08
CA PRO A 8 -8.32 -3.31 -34.15
C PRO A 8 -8.62 -4.79 -34.40
N GLN A 9 -7.60 -5.52 -34.83
CA GLN A 9 -7.74 -6.97 -34.99
C GLN A 9 -7.88 -7.55 -33.57
N SER A 10 -8.60 -8.67 -33.40
CA SER A 10 -8.81 -9.28 -32.08
C SER A 10 -7.52 -9.43 -31.25
N ARG A 11 -6.36 -9.63 -31.91
CA ARG A 11 -5.03 -9.58 -31.30
C ARG A 11 -4.67 -8.23 -30.67
N ASP A 12 -4.95 -7.11 -31.33
CA ASP A 12 -4.70 -5.75 -30.80
C ASP A 12 -5.57 -5.49 -29.57
N GLY A 13 -6.82 -5.97 -29.57
CA GLY A 13 -7.73 -5.86 -28.43
C GLY A 13 -7.24 -6.62 -27.18
N VAL A 14 -6.73 -7.85 -27.36
CA VAL A 14 -6.13 -8.63 -26.26
C VAL A 14 -4.87 -7.95 -25.71
N VAL A 15 -4.01 -7.44 -26.59
CA VAL A 15 -2.79 -6.72 -26.19
C VAL A 15 -3.13 -5.46 -25.39
N GLU A 16 -4.13 -4.70 -25.83
CA GLU A 16 -4.58 -3.50 -25.10
C GLU A 16 -5.18 -3.85 -23.74
N ALA A 17 -6.04 -4.88 -23.68
CA ALA A 17 -6.61 -5.35 -22.42
C ALA A 17 -5.52 -5.76 -21.41
N VAL A 18 -4.52 -6.52 -21.85
CA VAL A 18 -3.35 -6.90 -21.01
C VAL A 18 -2.57 -5.66 -20.57
N ARG A 19 -2.38 -4.67 -21.45
CA ARG A 19 -1.70 -3.42 -21.10
C ARG A 19 -2.43 -2.68 -19.99
N VAL A 20 -3.75 -2.53 -20.11
CA VAL A 20 -4.60 -1.85 -19.11
C VAL A 20 -4.52 -2.56 -17.75
N LEU A 21 -4.65 -3.90 -17.71
CA LEU A 21 -4.50 -4.67 -16.48
C LEU A 21 -3.09 -4.52 -15.85
N ARG A 22 -2.05 -4.55 -16.68
CA ARG A 22 -0.66 -4.31 -16.22
C ARG A 22 -0.45 -2.88 -15.71
N MET A 23 -1.18 -1.89 -16.21
CA MET A 23 -1.12 -0.52 -15.70
C MET A 23 -1.71 -0.45 -14.28
N ALA A 24 -2.89 -1.04 -14.07
CA ALA A 24 -3.52 -1.13 -12.74
C ALA A 24 -2.60 -1.83 -11.75
N ARG A 25 -2.11 -3.03 -12.07
CA ARG A 25 -1.21 -3.79 -11.20
C ARG A 25 0.08 -3.03 -10.85
N ARG A 26 0.70 -2.36 -11.83
CA ARG A 26 1.89 -1.53 -11.56
C ARG A 26 1.58 -0.36 -10.62
N SER A 27 0.38 0.21 -10.72
CA SER A 27 -0.08 1.25 -9.79
C SER A 27 -0.20 0.70 -8.37
N ALA A 28 -0.85 -0.45 -8.20
CA ALA A 28 -0.99 -1.11 -6.90
C ALA A 28 0.37 -1.41 -6.25
N VAL A 29 1.32 -1.96 -7.03
CA VAL A 29 2.70 -2.22 -6.57
C VAL A 29 3.37 -0.95 -6.06
N ARG A 30 3.26 0.18 -6.79
CA ARG A 30 3.82 1.46 -6.35
C ARG A 30 3.14 1.95 -5.07
N ALA A 31 1.82 1.87 -4.99
CA ALA A 31 1.07 2.29 -3.81
C ALA A 31 1.44 1.45 -2.56
N ARG A 32 1.65 0.13 -2.73
CA ARG A 32 2.07 -0.77 -1.64
C ARG A 32 3.45 -0.37 -1.12
N ASN A 33 4.38 -0.09 -2.04
CA ASN A 33 5.72 0.38 -1.68
C ASN A 33 5.68 1.74 -0.99
N GLN A 34 4.86 2.67 -1.48
CA GLN A 34 4.65 3.98 -0.85
C GLN A 34 4.13 3.85 0.58
N ALA A 35 3.12 3.00 0.81
CA ALA A 35 2.58 2.74 2.15
C ALA A 35 3.65 2.18 3.10
N MET A 36 4.46 1.21 2.62
CA MET A 36 5.55 0.65 3.40
C MET A 36 6.63 1.69 3.75
N ASN A 37 6.97 2.57 2.81
CA ASN A 37 7.94 3.64 3.06
C ASN A 37 7.40 4.66 4.08
N GLN A 38 6.12 5.02 4.00
CA GLN A 38 5.48 5.91 4.99
C GLN A 38 5.45 5.27 6.38
N ILE A 39 5.17 3.98 6.49
CA ILE A 39 5.25 3.23 7.76
C ILE A 39 6.65 3.35 8.35
N ARG A 40 7.70 3.05 7.56
CA ARG A 40 9.08 3.17 8.04
C ARG A 40 9.42 4.58 8.48
N GLY A 41 9.02 5.60 7.70
CA GLY A 41 9.23 7.00 8.04
C GLY A 41 8.59 7.39 9.37
N LEU A 42 7.34 6.97 9.62
CA LEU A 42 6.66 7.22 10.89
C LEU A 42 7.30 6.47 12.06
N LEU A 43 7.84 5.27 11.85
CA LEU A 43 8.48 4.50 12.91
C LEU A 43 9.81 5.11 13.38
N VAL A 44 10.52 5.85 12.52
CA VAL A 44 11.78 6.53 12.90
C VAL A 44 11.53 7.57 14.00
N SER A 45 10.45 8.36 13.88
CA SER A 45 10.08 9.41 14.83
C SER A 45 8.96 9.00 15.79
N ALA A 46 8.57 7.73 15.81
CA ALA A 46 7.52 7.25 16.68
C ALA A 46 7.92 7.33 18.17
N PRO A 47 6.95 7.51 19.09
CA PRO A 47 7.19 7.43 20.53
C PRO A 47 7.89 6.11 20.91
N ALA A 48 8.77 6.14 21.92
CA ALA A 48 9.64 5.02 22.30
C ALA A 48 8.87 3.71 22.50
N MET A 49 7.77 3.75 23.26
CA MET A 49 6.90 2.59 23.50
C MET A 49 6.45 1.90 22.20
N LEU A 50 6.19 2.67 21.13
CA LEU A 50 5.77 2.11 19.85
C LEU A 50 6.94 1.53 19.06
N ARG A 51 8.11 2.18 19.12
CA ARG A 51 9.35 1.66 18.51
C ARG A 51 9.75 0.34 19.14
N GLU A 52 9.72 0.26 20.47
CA GLU A 52 10.03 -0.95 21.23
C GLU A 52 9.04 -2.08 20.92
N GLN A 53 7.74 -1.78 20.86
CA GLN A 53 6.70 -2.77 20.54
C GLN A 53 6.92 -3.48 19.19
N VAL A 54 7.52 -2.79 18.21
CA VAL A 54 7.71 -3.31 16.86
C VAL A 54 9.16 -3.61 16.50
N ALA A 55 10.09 -3.43 17.44
CA ALA A 55 11.50 -3.69 17.24
C ALA A 55 11.73 -5.16 16.91
N GLY A 56 12.57 -5.44 15.90
CA GLY A 56 12.93 -6.79 15.50
C GLY A 56 11.83 -7.61 14.80
N LEU A 57 10.62 -7.06 14.63
CA LEU A 57 9.57 -7.75 13.89
C LEU A 57 9.93 -7.86 12.40
N ASP A 58 9.72 -9.03 11.81
CA ASP A 58 9.77 -9.17 10.36
C ASP A 58 8.66 -8.35 9.69
N ARG A 59 8.77 -8.13 8.38
CA ARG A 59 7.83 -7.29 7.64
C ARG A 59 6.38 -7.77 7.72
N ALA A 60 6.14 -9.07 7.60
CA ALA A 60 4.77 -9.60 7.57
C ALA A 60 4.12 -9.49 8.95
N VAL A 61 4.86 -9.82 10.00
CA VAL A 61 4.44 -9.65 11.39
C VAL A 61 4.24 -8.17 11.72
N LEU A 62 5.16 -7.30 11.29
CA LEU A 62 5.06 -5.84 11.46
C LEU A 62 3.75 -5.31 10.90
N ILE A 63 3.46 -5.58 9.62
CA ILE A 63 2.22 -5.10 8.97
C ILE A 63 0.99 -5.58 9.72
N ARG A 64 0.91 -6.88 10.03
CA ARG A 64 -0.22 -7.45 10.79
C ARG A 64 -0.38 -6.83 12.17
N THR A 65 0.73 -6.56 12.88
CA THR A 65 0.72 -5.90 14.20
C THR A 65 0.21 -4.47 14.08
N LEU A 66 0.72 -3.71 13.11
CA LEU A 66 0.31 -2.32 12.89
C LEU A 66 -1.17 -2.22 12.47
N ALA A 67 -1.66 -3.11 11.61
CA ALA A 67 -3.06 -3.15 11.16
C ALA A 67 -4.06 -3.39 12.29
N ARG A 68 -3.62 -4.02 13.38
CA ARG A 68 -4.40 -4.33 14.59
C ARG A 68 -4.23 -3.33 15.72
N LEU A 69 -3.38 -2.30 15.58
CA LEU A 69 -3.24 -1.26 16.60
C LEU A 69 -4.61 -0.67 16.95
N ARG A 70 -4.79 -0.35 18.23
CA ARG A 70 -5.95 0.38 18.75
C ARG A 70 -5.49 1.81 19.03
N PRO A 71 -5.83 2.78 18.16
CA PRO A 71 -5.62 4.18 18.48
C PRO A 71 -6.46 4.54 19.72
N GLY A 72 -5.95 5.41 20.57
CA GLY A 72 -6.80 6.03 21.59
C GLY A 72 -7.78 7.00 20.95
N ASP A 73 -8.80 7.41 21.71
CA ASP A 73 -9.87 8.26 21.21
C ASP A 73 -9.43 9.72 20.97
N ASP A 74 -8.41 10.17 21.71
CA ASP A 74 -7.83 11.51 21.56
C ASP A 74 -6.69 11.54 20.53
N LEU A 75 -7.02 11.91 19.29
CA LEU A 75 -6.05 12.07 18.20
C LEU A 75 -5.19 13.33 18.30
N SER A 76 -5.43 14.22 19.27
CA SER A 76 -4.51 15.33 19.55
C SER A 76 -3.21 14.84 20.21
N HIS A 77 -3.27 13.69 20.89
CA HIS A 77 -2.11 13.08 21.51
C HIS A 77 -1.21 12.39 20.44
N PRO A 78 0.10 12.71 20.38
CA PRO A 78 0.99 12.20 19.32
C PRO A 78 0.97 10.67 19.17
N LEU A 79 0.99 9.93 20.28
CA LEU A 79 0.92 8.47 20.26
C LEU A 79 -0.35 7.93 19.58
N ALA A 80 -1.51 8.51 19.87
CA ALA A 80 -2.78 8.08 19.28
C ALA A 80 -2.83 8.39 17.78
N ALA A 81 -2.37 9.59 17.39
CA ALA A 81 -2.24 9.99 15.98
C ALA A 81 -1.28 9.08 15.20
N THR A 82 -0.12 8.74 15.77
CA THR A 82 0.86 7.81 15.15
C THR A 82 0.26 6.41 15.00
N ARG A 83 -0.41 5.87 16.03
CA ARG A 83 -1.09 4.57 15.96
C ARG A 83 -2.18 4.54 14.90
N ALA A 84 -3.01 5.58 14.82
CA ALA A 84 -4.06 5.71 13.82
C ALA A 84 -3.48 5.72 12.39
N SER A 85 -2.43 6.51 12.17
CA SER A 85 -1.75 6.61 10.88
C SER A 85 -1.13 5.28 10.46
N LEU A 86 -0.36 4.64 11.35
CA LEU A 86 0.27 3.35 11.06
C LEU A 86 -0.76 2.25 10.77
N ARG A 87 -1.87 2.20 11.52
CA ARG A 87 -2.96 1.26 11.25
C ARG A 87 -3.56 1.45 9.88
N ARG A 88 -3.85 2.69 9.47
CA ARG A 88 -4.41 2.99 8.15
C ARG A 88 -3.46 2.56 7.03
N LEU A 89 -2.16 2.86 7.18
CA LEU A 89 -1.15 2.49 6.19
C LEU A 89 -0.94 0.99 6.11
N ALA A 90 -0.93 0.28 7.24
CA ALA A 90 -0.77 -1.16 7.28
C ALA A 90 -1.96 -1.90 6.63
N ARG A 91 -3.19 -1.46 6.90
CA ARG A 91 -4.38 -2.01 6.24
C ARG A 91 -4.40 -1.74 4.73
N ARG A 92 -4.01 -0.53 4.32
CA ARG A 92 -3.84 -0.20 2.89
C ARG A 92 -2.80 -1.11 2.26
N HIS A 93 -1.72 -1.40 2.97
CA HIS A 93 -0.69 -2.31 2.51
C HIS A 93 -1.24 -3.74 2.31
N GLU A 94 -2.02 -4.27 3.25
CA GLU A 94 -2.68 -5.58 3.15
C GLU A 94 -3.61 -5.66 1.93
N VAL A 95 -4.51 -4.69 1.78
CA VAL A 95 -5.44 -4.61 0.63
C VAL A 95 -4.69 -4.57 -0.71
N LEU A 96 -3.62 -3.78 -0.78
CA LEU A 96 -2.82 -3.71 -2.01
C LEU A 96 -2.01 -4.98 -2.24
N ASP A 97 -1.62 -5.72 -1.20
CA ASP A 97 -0.96 -7.00 -1.35
C ASP A 97 -1.92 -8.05 -1.94
N GLU A 98 -3.16 -8.06 -1.47
CA GLU A 98 -4.25 -8.90 -2.01
C GLU A 98 -4.57 -8.54 -3.47
N GLU A 99 -4.57 -7.26 -3.85
CA GLU A 99 -4.78 -6.82 -5.25
C GLU A 99 -3.64 -7.27 -6.19
N ILE A 100 -2.42 -7.46 -5.67
CA ILE A 100 -1.20 -7.75 -6.44
C ILE A 100 -0.95 -9.24 -6.60
N ALA A 101 -1.38 -10.04 -5.63
CA ALA A 101 -1.21 -11.50 -5.56
C ALA A 101 -1.88 -12.21 -6.74
#